data_AF-A0A643K465-F1
#
_entry.id   AF-A0A643K465-F1
#
_cell.length_a   1.000
_cell.length_b   1.000
_cell.length_c   1.000
_cell.angle_alpha   90.00
_cell.angle_beta   90.00
_cell.angle_gamma   90.00
#
_symmetry.space_group_name_H-M   'P 1'
#
loop_
_entity.id
_entity.type
_entity.pdbx_description
1 polymer ?
#
loop_
_entity_poly.entity_id
_entity_poly.type
_entity_poly.pdbx_seq_one_letter_code
_entity_poly.pdbx_strand_id
1 'polypeptide(L)'
;MRPPHSLIALLLVLVVASTTVVASDGLTTIEHQGDEIILDAAQNQQIRGTTPFEQGTVIGVRVKSVGDTHPFLVSKAVRVDENGSFTVVFDLSGLAPLRGGPVDVVVRHNQSTIHELDGRLVTENMPENSTLTYDPSNPETTATTSPETVTSTTTTTASGPLSGVTVPGLGITTGVVATLVVALLARR
;
A
#
# COMPACT_ATOMS: atom_id res chain seq x y z
N MET A 1 8.55 13.51 87.18
CA MET A 1 8.72 14.72 86.33
C MET A 1 8.36 14.33 84.89
N ARG A 2 7.45 15.07 84.23
CA ARG A 2 7.01 14.90 82.81
C ARG A 2 8.11 15.41 81.82
N PRO A 3 7.90 15.44 80.48
CA PRO A 3 8.00 14.41 79.41
C PRO A 3 8.99 14.92 78.30
N PRO A 4 8.70 14.85 76.96
CA PRO A 4 8.47 13.76 75.99
C PRO A 4 9.72 13.52 75.10
N HIS A 5 9.78 12.66 74.07
CA HIS A 5 9.53 12.98 72.64
C HIS A 5 9.52 11.67 71.82
N SER A 6 8.41 11.43 71.13
CA SER A 6 8.29 10.49 70.01
C SER A 6 9.28 10.84 68.89
N LEU A 7 9.83 9.83 68.22
CA LEU A 7 10.20 9.98 66.81
C LEU A 7 9.79 8.74 66.02
N ILE A 8 8.67 8.92 65.31
CA ILE A 8 8.14 8.06 64.27
C ILE A 8 9.02 8.29 63.03
N ALA A 9 9.62 7.24 62.48
CA ALA A 9 10.20 7.28 61.13
C ALA A 9 9.42 6.32 60.24
N LEU A 10 8.27 6.79 59.75
CA LEU A 10 7.48 6.11 58.73
C LEU A 10 8.17 6.35 57.37
N LEU A 11 8.92 5.36 56.89
CA LEU A 11 9.54 5.37 55.58
C LEU A 11 8.46 5.13 54.50
N LEU A 12 7.91 6.21 53.95
CA LEU A 12 6.97 6.16 52.84
C LEU A 12 7.77 5.98 51.53
N VAL A 13 7.87 4.75 51.03
CA VAL A 13 8.43 4.46 49.70
C VAL A 13 7.34 4.78 48.66
N LEU A 14 7.43 5.96 48.05
CA LEU A 14 6.59 6.35 46.92
C LEU A 14 7.17 5.73 45.64
N VAL A 15 6.63 4.58 45.23
CA VAL A 15 6.88 4.02 43.89
C VAL A 15 6.09 4.87 42.90
N VAL A 16 6.78 5.79 42.21
CA VAL A 16 6.20 6.50 41.07
C VAL A 16 6.20 5.53 39.90
N ALA A 17 5.07 4.86 39.68
CA ALA A 17 4.82 4.20 38.40
C ALA A 17 4.67 5.30 37.35
N SER A 18 5.66 5.45 36.47
CA SER A 18 5.53 6.29 35.28
C SER A 18 4.53 5.62 34.34
N THR A 19 3.23 5.90 34.50
CA THR A 19 2.25 5.52 33.48
C THR A 19 2.43 6.48 32.31
N THR A 20 3.12 6.03 31.26
CA THR A 20 3.06 6.69 29.96
C THR A 20 1.63 6.56 29.45
N VAL A 21 0.82 7.59 29.73
CA VAL A 21 -0.51 7.73 29.13
C VAL A 21 -0.25 8.18 27.70
N VAL A 22 -0.29 7.25 26.74
CA VAL A 22 -0.44 7.63 25.34
C VAL A 22 -1.86 8.17 25.27
N ALA A 23 -1.99 9.49 25.28
CA ALA A 23 -3.28 10.12 25.03
C ALA A 23 -3.65 9.80 23.58
N SER A 24 -4.43 8.74 23.38
CA SER A 24 -5.35 8.68 22.25
C SER A 24 -6.35 9.80 22.49
N ASP A 25 -6.00 11.02 22.06
CA ASP A 25 -6.92 12.13 22.04
C ASP A 25 -7.97 11.76 20.99
N GLY A 26 -9.01 11.03 21.42
CA GLY A 26 -10.09 10.46 20.60
C GLY A 26 -10.98 11.51 19.93
N LEU A 27 -10.43 12.70 19.71
CA LEU A 27 -10.96 13.82 18.94
C LEU A 27 -10.46 13.79 17.49
N THR A 28 -9.40 13.04 17.18
CA THR A 28 -9.01 12.80 15.78
C THR A 28 -9.89 11.71 15.20
N THR A 29 -10.51 11.98 14.05
CA THR A 29 -11.44 11.09 13.37
C THR A 29 -11.10 11.02 11.90
N ILE A 30 -11.24 9.84 11.28
CA ILE A 30 -11.16 9.64 9.84
C ILE A 30 -12.59 9.47 9.30
N GLU A 31 -12.88 10.06 8.15
CA GLU A 31 -14.14 9.85 7.45
C GLU A 31 -14.14 8.50 6.73
N HIS A 32 -15.09 7.64 7.05
CA HIS A 32 -15.29 6.34 6.40
C HIS A 32 -16.78 5.96 6.38
N GLN A 33 -17.11 4.96 5.55
CA GLN A 33 -18.46 4.42 5.45
C GLN A 33 -18.51 3.04 6.11
N GLY A 34 -19.37 2.87 7.12
CA GLY A 34 -19.45 1.62 7.88
C GLY A 34 -18.46 1.56 9.04
N ASP A 35 -18.03 0.35 9.41
CA ASP A 35 -17.18 0.12 10.59
C ASP A 35 -15.67 0.19 10.29
N GLU A 36 -15.26 0.01 9.02
CA GLU A 36 -13.88 0.06 8.56
C GLU A 36 -13.71 1.02 7.36
N ILE A 37 -12.48 1.48 7.10
CA ILE A 37 -12.18 2.25 5.89
C ILE A 37 -11.82 1.32 4.73
N ILE A 38 -12.52 1.47 3.59
CA ILE A 38 -12.20 0.76 2.36
C ILE A 38 -11.25 1.60 1.51
N LEU A 39 -10.09 1.04 1.17
CA LEU A 39 -9.10 1.68 0.33
C LEU A 39 -8.95 0.89 -0.96
N ASP A 40 -9.11 1.56 -2.10
CA ASP A 40 -8.79 0.97 -3.39
C ASP A 40 -7.28 1.12 -3.67
N ALA A 41 -6.66 0.07 -4.21
CA ALA A 41 -5.28 0.11 -4.67
C ALA A 41 -5.16 0.88 -5.99
N ALA A 42 -5.53 2.16 -5.96
CA ALA A 42 -5.56 3.05 -7.10
C ALA A 42 -4.73 4.31 -6.85
N GLN A 43 -4.48 5.05 -7.93
CA GLN A 43 -3.94 6.39 -7.81
C GLN A 43 -4.98 7.33 -7.18
N ASN A 44 -4.50 8.34 -6.46
CA ASN A 44 -5.34 9.40 -5.88
C ASN A 44 -6.35 8.94 -4.81
N GLN A 45 -6.04 7.87 -4.07
CA GLN A 45 -6.86 7.46 -2.93
C GLN A 45 -6.83 8.53 -1.85
N GLN A 46 -8.00 8.99 -1.43
CA GLN A 46 -8.13 10.07 -0.45
C GLN A 46 -8.49 9.51 0.91
N ILE A 47 -7.78 9.97 1.94
CA ILE A 47 -8.17 9.78 3.33
C ILE A 47 -8.42 11.16 3.92
N ARG A 48 -9.64 11.37 4.39
CA ARG A 48 -10.12 12.63 4.96
C ARG A 48 -10.37 12.44 6.44
N GLY A 49 -10.17 13.48 7.21
CA GLY A 49 -10.43 13.44 8.63
C GLY A 49 -10.40 14.81 9.27
N THR A 50 -10.64 14.81 10.57
CA THR A 50 -10.57 15.97 11.45
C THR A 50 -9.70 15.64 12.64
N THR A 51 -9.08 16.67 13.21
CA THR A 51 -8.15 16.55 14.33
C THR A 51 -8.20 17.85 15.14
N PRO A 52 -7.98 17.80 16.47
CA PRO A 52 -8.03 19.00 17.32
C PRO A 52 -6.78 19.89 17.19
N PHE A 53 -5.81 19.54 16.35
CA PHE A 53 -4.62 20.34 16.18
C PHE A 53 -4.90 21.62 15.38
N GLU A 54 -4.14 22.66 15.71
CA GLU A 54 -4.18 23.95 15.03
C GLU A 54 -3.76 23.83 13.56
N GLN A 55 -4.26 24.75 12.74
CA GLN A 55 -3.86 24.90 11.35
C GLN A 55 -2.32 24.94 11.20
N GLY A 56 -1.81 24.28 10.18
CA GLY A 56 -0.38 24.25 9.85
C GLY A 56 0.41 23.20 10.64
N THR A 57 -0.20 22.56 11.65
CA THR A 57 0.39 21.41 12.34
C THR A 57 0.64 20.28 11.34
N VAL A 58 1.82 19.67 11.40
CA VAL A 58 2.19 18.56 10.52
C VAL A 58 1.81 17.23 11.18
N ILE A 59 0.90 16.50 10.57
CA ILE A 59 0.52 15.14 10.97
C ILE A 59 0.98 14.14 9.92
N GLY A 60 1.29 12.92 10.34
CA GLY A 60 1.64 11.81 9.47
C GLY A 60 0.49 10.82 9.41
N VAL A 61 0.01 10.50 8.21
CA VAL A 61 -0.92 9.39 7.99
C VAL A 61 -0.11 8.22 7.44
N ARG A 62 -0.38 7.02 7.95
CA ARG A 62 0.30 5.79 7.55
C ARG A 62 -0.71 4.70 7.29
N VAL A 63 -0.58 4.00 6.19
CA VAL A 63 -1.33 2.78 5.89
C VAL A 63 -0.35 1.62 5.91
N LYS A 64 -0.67 0.60 6.69
CA LYS A 64 0.19 -0.57 6.90
C LYS A 64 -0.62 -1.84 6.69
N SER A 65 -0.05 -2.85 6.03
CA SER A 65 -0.67 -4.18 5.96
C SER A 65 -0.74 -4.87 7.32
N VAL A 66 -1.82 -5.62 7.54
CA VAL A 66 -1.93 -6.54 8.68
C VAL A 66 -1.63 -7.96 8.20
N GLY A 67 -0.70 -8.63 8.91
CA GLY A 67 -0.22 -9.98 8.57
C GLY A 67 1.05 -9.98 7.73
N ASP A 68 1.50 -11.19 7.37
CA ASP A 68 2.79 -11.44 6.71
C ASP A 68 2.67 -11.64 5.19
N THR A 69 1.43 -11.73 4.68
CA THR A 69 1.14 -11.85 3.26
C THR A 69 1.29 -10.48 2.60
N HIS A 70 2.41 -10.27 1.91
CA HIS A 70 2.76 -9.02 1.19
C HIS A 70 2.88 -7.80 2.12
N PRO A 71 3.88 -7.75 3.02
CA PRO A 71 4.01 -6.64 3.96
C PRO A 71 4.29 -5.33 3.22
N PHE A 72 3.55 -4.28 3.55
CA PHE A 72 3.79 -2.93 3.05
C PHE A 72 3.52 -1.86 4.10
N LEU A 73 4.14 -0.71 3.88
CA LEU A 73 3.94 0.49 4.68
C LEU A 73 4.08 1.70 3.76
N VAL A 74 3.00 2.45 3.62
CA VAL A 74 3.00 3.74 2.94
C VAL A 74 2.68 4.84 3.94
N SER A 75 3.40 5.96 3.88
CA SER A 75 3.19 7.06 4.81
C SER A 75 3.34 8.39 4.11
N LYS A 76 2.53 9.35 4.49
CA LYS A 76 2.56 10.71 3.96
C LYS A 76 2.30 11.71 5.08
N ALA A 77 3.07 12.79 5.08
CA ALA A 77 2.85 13.92 5.96
C ALA A 77 1.90 14.93 5.30
N VAL A 78 0.98 15.49 6.07
CA VAL A 78 0.04 16.52 5.64
C VAL A 78 -0.07 17.61 6.72
N ARG A 79 -0.42 18.82 6.30
CA ARG A 79 -0.71 19.92 7.24
C ARG A 79 -2.20 19.98 7.52
N VAL A 80 -2.54 20.29 8.76
CA VAL A 80 -3.92 20.53 9.17
C VAL A 80 -4.41 21.86 8.60
N ASP A 81 -5.63 21.88 8.08
CA ASP A 81 -6.31 23.04 7.51
C ASP A 81 -6.94 23.92 8.61
N GLU A 82 -7.49 25.09 8.23
CA GLU A 82 -8.07 26.10 9.15
C GLU A 82 -9.14 25.55 10.09
N ASN A 83 -9.85 24.51 9.67
CA ASN A 83 -10.96 23.92 10.42
C ASN A 83 -10.55 22.66 11.20
N GLY A 84 -9.25 22.40 11.38
CA GLY A 84 -8.78 21.14 11.97
C GLY A 84 -8.95 19.93 11.04
N SER A 85 -9.33 20.17 9.77
CA SER A 85 -9.47 19.11 8.77
C SER A 85 -8.12 18.76 8.16
N PHE A 86 -7.99 17.54 7.65
CA PHE A 86 -6.88 17.17 6.79
C PHE A 86 -7.38 16.28 5.66
N THR A 87 -6.79 16.44 4.49
CA THR A 87 -7.00 15.53 3.35
C THR A 87 -5.66 15.07 2.85
N VAL A 88 -5.42 13.77 2.89
CA VAL A 88 -4.20 13.17 2.36
C VAL A 88 -4.54 12.33 1.13
N VAL A 89 -3.74 12.50 0.09
CA VAL A 89 -3.88 11.76 -1.16
C VAL A 89 -2.71 10.78 -1.26
N PHE A 90 -3.03 9.49 -1.28
CA PHE A 90 -2.09 8.39 -1.49
C PHE A 90 -2.14 7.91 -2.94
N ASP A 91 -0.99 7.47 -3.42
CA ASP A 91 -0.90 6.62 -4.59
C ASP A 91 -0.71 5.19 -4.11
N LEU A 92 -1.77 4.38 -4.25
CA LEU A 92 -1.78 2.96 -3.86
C LEU A 92 -1.75 2.05 -5.10
N SER A 93 -1.54 2.60 -6.30
CA SER A 93 -1.56 1.81 -7.55
C SER A 93 -0.46 0.74 -7.60
N GLY A 94 0.69 0.98 -6.96
CA GLY A 94 1.73 -0.04 -6.79
C GLY A 94 1.31 -1.23 -5.93
N LEU A 95 0.21 -1.12 -5.18
CA LEU A 95 -0.38 -2.22 -4.42
C LEU A 95 -1.44 -2.99 -5.23
N ALA A 96 -1.87 -2.49 -6.39
CA ALA A 96 -2.88 -3.13 -7.22
C ALA A 96 -2.52 -4.57 -7.61
N PRO A 97 -1.25 -4.88 -7.95
CA PRO A 97 -0.84 -6.25 -8.25
C PRO A 97 -0.84 -7.16 -7.02
N LEU A 98 -0.86 -6.61 -5.80
CA LEU A 98 -0.77 -7.36 -4.55
C LEU A 98 -2.12 -7.91 -4.12
N ARG A 99 -2.10 -8.82 -3.15
CA ARG A 99 -3.31 -9.37 -2.56
C ARG A 99 -3.89 -8.32 -1.61
N GLY A 100 -5.15 -7.95 -1.83
CA GLY A 100 -5.90 -7.15 -0.87
C GLY A 100 -6.06 -7.85 0.48
N GLY A 101 -6.41 -7.08 1.51
CA GLY A 101 -6.47 -7.59 2.87
C GLY A 101 -6.67 -6.52 3.93
N PRO A 102 -6.65 -6.92 5.21
CA PRO A 102 -6.74 -6.00 6.33
C PRO A 102 -5.52 -5.06 6.38
N VAL A 103 -5.78 -3.80 6.71
CA VAL A 103 -4.76 -2.75 6.85
C VAL A 103 -5.04 -1.90 8.08
N ASP A 104 -3.99 -1.36 8.69
CA ASP A 104 -4.07 -0.37 9.76
C ASP A 104 -3.84 1.01 9.17
N VAL A 105 -4.79 1.93 9.36
CA VAL A 105 -4.61 3.36 9.06
C VAL A 105 -4.30 4.10 10.35
N VAL A 106 -3.06 4.55 10.49
CA VAL A 106 -2.54 5.19 11.70
C VAL A 106 -2.26 6.66 11.43
N VAL A 107 -2.88 7.54 12.21
CA VAL A 107 -2.54 8.97 12.25
C VAL A 107 -1.56 9.21 13.39
N ARG A 108 -0.51 9.96 13.09
CA ARG A 108 0.62 10.21 14.00
C ARG A 108 0.94 11.70 14.06
N HIS A 109 1.37 12.15 15.23
CA HIS A 109 1.92 13.48 15.44
C HIS A 109 3.16 13.35 16.34
N ASN A 110 4.28 13.99 15.97
CA ASN A 110 5.56 13.91 16.70
C ASN A 110 5.97 12.48 17.11
N GLN A 111 5.83 11.51 16.19
CA GLN A 111 6.14 10.09 16.43
C GLN A 111 5.26 9.39 17.49
N SER A 112 4.19 10.02 17.96
CA SER A 112 3.13 9.35 18.73
C SER A 112 1.97 8.98 17.82
N THR A 113 1.38 7.80 18.04
CA THR A 113 0.07 7.48 17.46
C THR A 113 -0.99 8.28 18.20
N ILE A 114 -1.85 8.95 17.45
CA ILE A 114 -2.95 9.76 17.98
C ILE A 114 -4.31 9.17 17.60
N HIS A 115 -4.37 8.43 16.50
CA HIS A 115 -5.56 7.71 16.05
C HIS A 115 -5.14 6.50 15.23
N GLU A 116 -5.94 5.45 15.30
CA GLU A 116 -5.75 4.19 14.59
C GLU A 116 -7.12 3.67 14.20
N LEU A 117 -7.26 3.27 12.94
CA LEU A 117 -8.49 2.79 12.35
C LEU A 117 -8.19 1.57 11.48
N ASP A 118 -8.98 0.52 11.68
CA ASP A 118 -8.93 -0.68 10.85
C ASP A 118 -9.52 -0.36 9.46
N GLY A 119 -8.90 -0.95 8.44
CA GLY A 119 -9.33 -0.81 7.07
C GLY A 119 -9.12 -2.06 6.26
N ARG A 120 -9.59 -1.99 5.02
CA ARG A 120 -9.44 -3.08 4.04
C ARG A 120 -8.96 -2.53 2.71
N LEU A 121 -7.84 -3.07 2.25
CA LEU A 121 -7.32 -2.82 0.91
C LEU A 121 -8.02 -3.73 -0.10
N VAL A 122 -8.65 -3.12 -1.09
CA VAL A 122 -9.24 -3.79 -2.25
C VAL A 122 -8.26 -3.68 -3.42
N THR A 123 -7.96 -4.81 -4.05
CA THR A 123 -7.02 -4.90 -5.18
C THR A 123 -7.65 -5.63 -6.37
N GLU A 124 -6.97 -5.61 -7.51
CA GLU A 124 -7.39 -6.33 -8.71
C GLU A 124 -6.98 -7.81 -8.59
N ASN A 125 -7.87 -8.65 -8.03
CA ASN A 125 -7.89 -10.12 -8.10
C ASN A 125 -6.52 -10.82 -8.34
N MET A 126 -5.59 -10.68 -7.39
CA MET A 126 -4.32 -11.40 -7.40
C MET A 126 -4.52 -12.89 -7.07
N PRO A 127 -3.82 -13.84 -7.75
CA PRO A 127 -3.86 -15.25 -7.40
C PRO A 127 -3.23 -15.55 -6.03
N GLU A 128 -3.76 -16.56 -5.33
CA GLU A 128 -3.41 -16.88 -3.94
C GLU A 128 -1.94 -17.29 -3.71
N ASN A 129 -1.22 -17.69 -4.77
CA ASN A 129 0.16 -18.18 -4.69
C ASN A 129 1.23 -17.12 -4.99
N SER A 130 0.86 -15.85 -5.09
CA SER A 130 1.81 -14.84 -5.55
C SER A 130 2.84 -14.46 -4.49
N THR A 131 4.10 -14.34 -4.90
CA THR A 131 5.26 -14.01 -4.05
C THR A 131 5.75 -12.57 -4.22
N LEU A 132 4.98 -11.72 -4.92
CA LEU A 132 5.34 -10.31 -5.05
C LEU A 132 5.55 -9.68 -3.67
N THR A 133 6.33 -8.62 -3.60
CA THR A 133 6.50 -7.84 -2.38
C THR A 133 6.50 -6.39 -2.79
N TYR A 134 5.84 -5.53 -2.00
CA TYR A 134 5.83 -4.11 -2.27
C TYR A 134 7.22 -3.51 -2.08
N ASP A 135 7.76 -2.87 -3.12
CA ASP A 135 8.98 -2.07 -3.00
C ASP A 135 8.60 -0.57 -3.02
N PRO A 136 8.75 0.15 -1.88
CA PRO A 136 8.42 1.58 -1.81
C PRO A 136 9.35 2.46 -2.66
N SER A 137 10.49 1.94 -3.14
CA SER A 137 11.43 2.67 -4.00
C SER A 137 11.05 2.60 -5.48
N ASN A 138 10.16 1.68 -5.86
CA ASN A 138 9.71 1.48 -7.23
C ASN A 138 8.18 1.25 -7.27
N PRO A 139 7.37 2.32 -7.25
CA PRO A 139 5.90 2.21 -7.18
C PRO A 139 5.27 1.58 -8.43
N GLU A 140 5.97 1.57 -9.58
CA GLU A 140 5.58 0.80 -10.77
C GLU A 140 6.06 -0.64 -10.67
N THR A 141 5.37 -1.48 -9.90
CA THR A 141 5.57 -2.93 -9.96
C THR A 141 4.72 -3.50 -11.08
N THR A 142 5.26 -3.55 -12.31
CA THR A 142 4.67 -4.38 -13.35
C THR A 142 4.82 -5.84 -12.95
N ALA A 143 3.72 -6.57 -12.78
CA ALA A 143 3.75 -8.00 -12.55
C ALA A 143 4.49 -8.68 -13.72
N THR A 144 5.73 -9.10 -13.50
CA THR A 144 6.44 -9.96 -14.45
C THR A 144 5.94 -11.38 -14.22
N THR A 145 5.00 -11.81 -15.04
CA THR A 145 4.65 -13.23 -15.16
C THR A 145 5.88 -13.98 -15.65
N SER A 146 6.46 -14.80 -14.77
CA SER A 146 7.45 -15.81 -15.17
C SER A 146 6.78 -16.73 -16.20
N PRO A 147 7.37 -16.98 -17.38
CA PRO A 147 6.78 -17.90 -18.33
C PRO A 147 6.74 -19.31 -17.72
N GLU A 148 5.54 -19.86 -17.57
CA GLU A 148 5.36 -21.28 -17.26
C GLU A 148 6.09 -22.12 -18.33
N THR A 149 6.94 -23.04 -17.88
CA THR A 149 7.58 -24.02 -18.75
C THR A 149 6.51 -25.01 -19.21
N VAL A 150 5.95 -24.79 -20.39
CA VAL A 150 5.04 -25.75 -21.04
C VAL A 150 5.87 -26.73 -21.87
N THR A 151 6.06 -27.94 -21.34
CA THR A 151 6.58 -29.09 -22.08
C THR A 151 5.75 -29.32 -23.34
N SER A 152 6.32 -29.07 -24.52
CA SER A 152 5.67 -29.30 -25.82
C SER A 152 6.36 -30.43 -26.58
N THR A 153 5.68 -31.58 -26.67
CA THR A 153 6.05 -32.74 -27.49
C THR A 153 6.02 -32.36 -28.98
N THR A 154 7.13 -32.50 -29.70
CA THR A 154 7.26 -32.09 -31.11
C THR A 154 7.26 -33.31 -32.05
N THR A 155 6.29 -33.38 -32.98
CA THR A 155 6.32 -34.31 -34.13
C THR A 155 6.89 -33.56 -35.36
N THR A 156 7.93 -34.15 -35.96
CA THR A 156 8.73 -33.66 -37.10
C THR A 156 7.99 -33.71 -38.43
N THR A 157 8.15 -32.68 -39.29
CA THR A 157 8.38 -32.80 -40.76
C THR A 157 8.94 -31.47 -41.31
N ALA A 158 9.95 -31.56 -42.17
CA ALA A 158 10.90 -30.52 -42.56
C ALA A 158 10.59 -29.82 -43.91
N SER A 159 11.01 -28.55 -44.04
CA SER A 159 11.88 -27.99 -45.12
C SER A 159 11.58 -26.52 -45.45
N GLY A 160 12.60 -25.65 -45.37
CA GLY A 160 12.61 -24.27 -45.91
C GLY A 160 13.24 -23.25 -44.95
N PRO A 161 14.28 -22.48 -45.35
CA PRO A 161 14.95 -21.55 -44.45
C PRO A 161 14.23 -20.21 -44.45
N LEU A 162 13.84 -19.72 -43.29
CA LEU A 162 13.69 -18.30 -42.92
C LEU A 162 13.40 -18.26 -41.41
N SER A 163 14.13 -17.39 -40.72
CA SER A 163 14.24 -17.29 -39.27
C SER A 163 12.90 -17.43 -38.54
N GLY A 164 12.86 -18.43 -37.65
CA GLY A 164 11.65 -18.94 -37.04
C GLY A 164 11.06 -18.06 -35.95
N VAL A 165 9.74 -17.89 -36.03
CA VAL A 165 8.87 -17.97 -34.85
C VAL A 165 7.87 -19.09 -35.14
N THR A 166 8.07 -20.25 -34.50
CA THR A 166 7.14 -21.38 -34.58
C THR A 166 6.41 -21.45 -33.25
N VAL A 167 5.12 -21.14 -33.28
CA VAL A 167 4.20 -21.37 -32.16
C VAL A 167 3.60 -22.77 -32.34
N PRO A 168 3.79 -23.70 -31.39
CA PRO A 168 3.11 -24.99 -31.45
C PRO A 168 1.69 -24.83 -30.92
N GLY A 169 0.70 -25.08 -31.77
CA GLY A 169 -0.70 -25.28 -31.36
C GLY A 169 -1.66 -24.20 -31.84
N LEU A 170 -2.63 -24.62 -32.63
CA LEU A 170 -3.81 -23.88 -33.12
C LEU A 170 -3.54 -22.95 -34.31
N GLY A 171 -3.74 -23.52 -35.50
CA GLY A 171 -4.00 -22.74 -36.69
C GLY A 171 -5.25 -21.90 -36.51
N ILE A 172 -5.08 -20.58 -36.59
CA ILE A 172 -6.10 -19.66 -37.07
C ILE A 172 -5.47 -18.78 -38.15
N THR A 173 -5.89 -19.02 -39.39
CA THR A 173 -5.54 -18.24 -40.56
C THR A 173 -6.41 -16.98 -40.59
N THR A 174 -5.82 -15.82 -40.35
CA THR A 174 -6.25 -14.49 -40.85
C THR A 174 -5.12 -13.52 -40.46
N GLY A 175 -4.45 -12.76 -41.32
CA GLY A 175 -4.76 -12.28 -42.65
C GLY A 175 -4.94 -10.76 -42.64
N VAL A 176 -3.91 -9.97 -42.30
CA VAL A 176 -3.74 -8.55 -42.72
C VAL A 176 -2.27 -8.14 -42.52
N VAL A 177 -1.49 -7.94 -43.59
CA VAL A 177 -0.38 -6.97 -43.59
C VAL A 177 -0.33 -6.29 -44.96
N ALA A 178 -0.33 -4.96 -44.92
CA ALA A 178 -0.38 -4.05 -46.04
C ALA A 178 0.90 -4.10 -46.89
N THR A 179 0.73 -4.17 -48.21
CA THR A 179 1.79 -3.96 -49.20
C THR A 179 2.07 -2.46 -49.36
N LEU A 180 3.22 -1.99 -48.86
CA LEU A 180 3.83 -0.74 -49.33
C LEU A 180 4.68 -1.05 -50.57
N VAL A 181 4.16 -0.78 -51.77
CA VAL A 181 4.94 -0.88 -53.01
C VAL A 181 5.55 0.49 -53.31
N VAL A 182 6.88 0.58 -53.22
CA VAL A 182 7.66 1.65 -53.85
C VAL A 182 7.79 1.30 -55.33
N ALA A 183 7.14 2.06 -56.21
CA ALA A 183 7.33 1.98 -57.66
C ALA A 183 8.15 3.18 -58.13
N LEU A 184 9.43 2.94 -58.36
CA LEU A 184 10.35 3.76 -59.13
C LEU A 184 9.98 3.62 -60.62
N LEU A 185 9.53 4.69 -61.28
CA LEU A 185 9.51 4.72 -62.75
C LEU A 185 10.28 5.93 -63.26
N ALA A 186 11.53 5.67 -63.63
CA ALA A 186 12.23 6.42 -64.64
C ALA A 186 11.63 6.07 -66.01
N ARG A 187 11.19 7.07 -66.77
CA ARG A 187 11.21 7.01 -68.22
C ARG A 187 11.43 8.40 -68.80
N ARG A 188 12.71 8.58 -69.15
CA ARG A 188 13.31 9.30 -70.28
C ARG A 188 12.42 10.23 -71.10
#